data_AF-A0A6P0YL41-F1
#
_entry.id   AF-A0A6P0YL41-F1
#
_cell.length_a   1.000
_cell.length_b   1.000
_cell.length_c   1.000
_cell.angle_alpha   90.00
_cell.angle_beta   90.00
_cell.angle_gamma   90.00
#
_symmetry.space_group_name_H-M   'P 1'
#
loop_
_entity.id
_entity.type
_entity.pdbx_description
1 polymer ?
#
loop_
_entity_poly.entity_id
_entity_poly.type
_entity_poly.pdbx_seq_one_letter_code
_entity_poly.pdbx_strand_id
1 'polypeptide(L)'
;VGVSLLVDIAPDEFTVGGKQWGPRYLLILLPLISLMVIEQLQYFQNLSSTIFYYVALFTVLTFVALGIYKNLYLGTIYINKNSKDIEPTIQFLAKNTDPVVAVSHQHAAQALEFSLPSKTLLFRAEESKDLLNLAQALLQKSLDKFTYICYPHRVCRPLTEATEKLQFSQNNQLFQVKLNNLGTHGKYPIYQGEIVEIS
;
A
#
# COMPACT_ATOMS: atom_id res chain seq x y z
N VAL A 1 -1.04 21.59 17.10
CA VAL A 1 -2.26 21.33 16.29
C VAL A 1 -1.97 20.13 15.40
N GLY A 2 -2.69 19.02 15.59
CA GLY A 2 -2.44 17.78 14.86
C GLY A 2 -3.04 17.83 13.45
N VAL A 3 -2.23 17.58 12.43
CA VAL A 3 -2.75 17.27 11.08
C VAL A 3 -3.51 15.95 11.19
N SER A 4 -4.73 15.89 10.69
CA SER A 4 -5.50 14.65 10.61
C SER A 4 -4.86 13.75 9.55
N LEU A 5 -4.17 12.69 9.98
CA LEU A 5 -3.47 11.73 9.10
C LEU A 5 -4.36 10.60 8.59
N LEU A 6 -5.66 10.66 8.86
CA LEU A 6 -6.59 9.66 8.34
C LEU A 6 -6.64 9.79 6.82
N VAL A 7 -6.07 8.75 6.20
CA VAL A 7 -6.07 8.42 4.78
C VAL A 7 -7.44 8.71 4.19
N ASP A 8 -7.43 9.29 2.99
CA ASP A 8 -8.61 9.65 2.19
C ASP A 8 -9.78 8.69 2.41
N ILE A 9 -10.87 9.23 2.96
CA ILE A 9 -12.21 8.73 2.68
C ILE A 9 -12.55 9.25 1.27
N ALA A 10 -11.85 8.78 0.26
CA ALA A 10 -12.28 8.94 -1.12
C ALA A 10 -13.03 7.65 -1.47
N PRO A 11 -14.37 7.68 -1.53
CA PRO A 11 -15.11 6.62 -2.18
C PRO A 11 -14.75 6.70 -3.66
N ASP A 12 -14.22 5.61 -4.19
CA ASP A 12 -14.17 5.30 -5.61
C ASP A 12 -13.58 6.35 -6.57
N GLU A 13 -12.40 6.01 -7.10
CA GLU A 13 -11.80 6.65 -8.27
C GLU A 13 -11.40 8.14 -8.11
N PHE A 14 -10.61 8.68 -9.02
CA PHE A 14 -10.08 10.05 -9.00
C PHE A 14 -9.08 10.39 -7.88
N THR A 15 -7.85 9.89 -8.01
CA THR A 15 -6.64 10.75 -7.85
C THR A 15 -5.43 9.94 -8.27
N VAL A 16 -5.03 10.14 -9.53
CA VAL A 16 -3.84 9.55 -10.13
C VAL A 16 -2.66 10.46 -9.77
N GLY A 17 -1.66 9.94 -9.04
CA GLY A 17 -0.34 10.58 -8.95
C GLY A 17 0.05 11.34 -7.67
N GLY A 18 -0.85 11.55 -6.69
CA GLY A 18 -0.52 12.20 -5.40
C GLY A 18 -0.49 11.28 -4.16
N LYS A 19 -0.84 10.00 -4.34
CA LYS A 19 -1.24 9.06 -3.26
C LYS A 19 -0.13 8.58 -2.31
N GLN A 20 1.16 8.73 -2.63
CA GLN A 20 2.21 8.17 -1.77
C GLN A 20 2.32 8.89 -0.43
N TRP A 21 2.00 10.18 -0.38
CA TRP A 21 2.11 10.99 0.84
C TRP A 21 0.76 11.38 1.43
N GLY A 22 -0.34 11.40 0.66
CA GLY A 22 -1.64 11.87 1.17
C GLY A 22 -1.50 13.23 1.90
N PRO A 23 -2.32 13.58 2.89
CA PRO A 23 -2.10 14.80 3.69
C PRO A 23 -0.82 14.77 4.55
N ARG A 24 -0.04 13.68 4.54
CA ARG A 24 1.19 13.54 5.36
C ARG A 24 2.32 14.45 4.90
N TYR A 25 2.31 14.95 3.65
CA TYR A 25 3.29 15.97 3.24
C TYR A 25 3.18 17.24 4.09
N LEU A 26 2.01 17.51 4.70
CA LEU A 26 1.81 18.63 5.62
C LEU A 26 2.52 18.44 6.97
N LEU A 27 3.02 17.23 7.29
CA LEU A 27 3.76 16.98 8.54
C LEU A 27 5.00 17.85 8.66
N ILE A 28 5.61 18.26 7.55
CA ILE A 28 6.77 19.17 7.57
C ILE A 28 6.41 20.56 8.12
N LEU A 29 5.14 20.97 8.02
CA LEU A 29 4.65 22.25 8.54
C LEU A 29 4.34 22.19 10.04
N LEU A 30 4.18 20.99 10.61
CA LEU A 30 3.82 20.80 12.01
C LEU A 30 4.79 21.46 13.01
N PRO A 31 6.13 21.38 12.86
CA PRO A 31 7.05 22.10 13.74
C PRO A 31 6.89 23.62 13.63
N LEU A 32 6.73 24.17 12.42
CA LEU A 32 6.56 25.61 12.20
C LEU A 32 5.26 26.12 12.83
N ILE A 33 4.15 25.42 12.60
CA ILE A 33 2.85 25.74 13.20
C ILE A 33 2.92 25.64 14.73
N SER A 34 3.63 24.64 15.26
CA SER A 34 3.76 24.47 16.72
C SER A 34 4.54 25.63 17.36
N LEU A 35 5.62 26.09 16.72
CA LEU A 35 6.36 27.27 17.16
C LEU A 35 5.48 28.52 17.14
N MET A 36 4.77 28.76 16.05
CA MET A 36 3.84 29.91 15.95
C MET A 36 2.76 29.88 17.03
N VAL A 37 2.17 28.72 17.31
CA VAL A 37 1.15 28.59 18.36
C VAL A 37 1.72 28.92 19.74
N ILE A 38 2.94 28.49 20.04
CA ILE A 38 3.61 28.79 21.32
C ILE A 38 3.89 30.30 21.44
N GLU A 39 4.44 30.92 20.39
CA GLU A 39 4.74 32.35 20.37
C GLU A 39 3.48 33.19 20.58
N GLN A 40 2.38 32.84 19.90
CA GLN A 40 1.10 33.53 20.05
C GLN A 40 0.50 33.34 21.46
N LEU A 41 0.61 32.14 22.04
CA LEU A 41 0.17 31.91 23.43
C LEU A 41 0.95 32.76 24.44
N GLN A 42 2.27 32.89 24.26
CA GLN A 42 3.12 33.75 25.09
C GLN A 42 2.77 35.23 24.91
N TYR A 43 2.49 35.67 23.68
CA TYR A 43 2.02 37.02 23.39
C TYR A 43 0.71 37.33 24.12
N PHE A 44 -0.30 36.44 24.03
CA PHE A 44 -1.57 36.62 24.74
C PHE A 44 -1.42 36.61 26.26
N GLN A 45 -0.48 35.81 26.78
CA GLN A 45 -0.18 35.81 28.22
C GLN A 45 0.37 37.17 28.70
N ASN A 46 1.16 37.85 27.86
CA ASN A 46 1.85 39.09 28.21
C ASN A 46 1.05 40.37 27.93
N LEU A 47 0.14 40.37 26.94
CA LEU A 47 -0.54 41.58 26.45
C LEU A 47 -2.05 41.61 26.66
N SER A 48 -2.71 40.49 26.92
CA SER A 48 -4.18 40.40 26.91
C SER A 48 -4.80 40.31 28.31
N SER A 49 -6.06 40.74 28.42
CA SER A 49 -6.93 40.37 29.55
C SER A 49 -6.89 38.86 29.72
N THR A 50 -6.70 38.38 30.96
CA THR A 50 -6.54 36.96 31.33
C THR A 50 -7.56 36.02 30.68
N ILE A 51 -8.74 36.55 30.34
CA ILE A 51 -9.82 35.85 29.61
C ILE A 51 -9.36 35.38 28.23
N PHE A 52 -8.70 36.22 27.43
CA PHE A 52 -8.28 35.86 26.07
C PHE A 52 -7.22 34.76 26.07
N TYR A 53 -6.30 34.79 27.03
CA TYR A 53 -5.34 33.71 27.25
C TYR A 53 -6.03 32.37 27.51
N TYR A 54 -7.01 32.33 28.42
CA TYR A 54 -7.74 31.09 28.71
C TYR A 54 -8.56 30.58 27.52
N VAL A 55 -9.17 31.47 26.73
CA VAL A 55 -9.87 31.09 25.49
C VAL A 55 -8.91 30.50 24.46
N ALA A 56 -7.75 31.13 24.25
CA ALA A 56 -6.72 30.61 23.35
C ALA A 56 -6.19 29.25 23.82
N LEU A 57 -5.90 29.12 25.11
CA LEU A 57 -5.45 27.87 25.72
C LEU A 57 -6.48 26.75 25.55
N PHE A 58 -7.75 27.03 25.86
CA PHE A 58 -8.85 26.07 25.69
C PHE A 58 -8.98 25.60 24.23
N THR A 59 -8.84 26.53 23.28
CA THR A 59 -8.89 26.23 21.85
C THR A 59 -7.74 25.29 21.45
N VAL A 60 -6.52 25.57 21.90
CA VAL A 60 -5.35 24.71 21.65
C VAL A 60 -5.54 23.32 22.26
N LEU A 61 -6.00 23.23 23.51
CA LEU A 61 -6.28 21.95 24.18
C LEU A 61 -7.34 21.14 23.42
N THR A 62 -8.39 21.79 22.93
CA THR A 62 -9.43 21.14 22.12
C THR A 62 -8.84 20.54 20.84
N PHE A 63 -8.01 21.29 20.11
CA PHE A 63 -7.34 20.77 18.92
C PHE A 63 -6.35 19.63 19.21
N VAL A 64 -5.67 19.68 20.36
CA VAL A 64 -4.79 18.58 20.82
C VAL A 64 -5.63 17.34 21.11
N ALA A 65 -6.72 17.46 21.85
CA ALA A 65 -7.61 16.36 22.16
C ALA A 65 -8.21 15.71 20.89
N LEU A 66 -8.68 16.53 19.94
CA LEU A 66 -9.15 16.06 18.63
C LEU A 66 -8.04 15.38 17.84
N GLY A 67 -6.82 15.92 17.88
CA GLY A 67 -5.64 15.35 17.23
C GLY A 67 -5.29 13.96 17.79
N ILE A 68 -5.31 13.80 19.11
CA ILE A 68 -5.09 12.51 19.78
C ILE A 68 -6.19 11.52 19.39
N TYR A 69 -7.46 11.92 19.48
CA TYR A 69 -8.58 11.04 19.13
C TYR A 69 -8.50 10.55 17.67
N LYS A 70 -8.25 11.45 16.71
CA LYS A 70 -8.20 11.07 15.29
C LYS A 70 -6.94 10.28 14.93
N ASN A 71 -5.77 10.73 15.37
CA ASN A 71 -4.51 10.12 14.93
C ASN A 71 -4.13 8.88 15.73
N LEU A 72 -4.41 8.86 17.04
CA LEU A 72 -4.07 7.72 17.90
C LEU A 72 -5.21 6.73 17.98
N TYR A 73 -6.40 7.15 18.43
CA TYR A 73 -7.50 6.21 18.67
C TYR A 73 -8.08 5.65 17.36
N LEU A 74 -8.61 6.51 16.47
CA LEU A 74 -9.13 6.05 15.18
C LEU A 74 -8.04 5.44 14.30
N GLY A 75 -6.83 6.01 14.33
CA GLY A 75 -5.66 5.45 13.64
C GLY A 75 -5.34 4.02 14.08
N THR A 76 -5.33 3.75 15.38
CA THR A 76 -5.05 2.40 15.93
C THR A 76 -6.13 1.41 15.51
N ILE A 77 -7.41 1.79 15.59
CA ILE A 77 -8.51 0.93 15.14
C ILE A 77 -8.36 0.56 13.67
N TYR A 78 -8.04 1.55 12.82
CA TYR A 78 -7.82 1.35 11.39
C TYR A 78 -6.63 0.41 11.11
N ILE A 79 -5.48 0.67 11.75
CA ILE A 79 -4.27 -0.15 11.57
C ILE A 79 -4.52 -1.59 12.03
N ASN A 80 -5.16 -1.78 13.19
CA ASN A 80 -5.47 -3.11 13.71
C ASN A 80 -6.39 -3.88 12.77
N LYS A 81 -7.45 -3.24 12.26
CA LYS A 81 -8.34 -3.87 11.28
C LYS A 81 -7.59 -4.26 10.00
N ASN A 82 -6.83 -3.33 9.43
CA ASN A 82 -6.09 -3.59 8.20
C ASN A 82 -5.00 -4.66 8.39
N SER A 83 -4.35 -4.70 9.56
CA SER A 83 -3.37 -5.73 9.90
C SER A 83 -4.01 -7.11 9.91
N LYS A 84 -5.18 -7.27 10.54
CA LYS A 84 -5.92 -8.54 10.55
C LYS A 84 -6.32 -9.01 9.16
N ASP A 85 -6.68 -8.09 8.27
CA ASP A 85 -7.09 -8.44 6.90
C ASP A 85 -5.90 -8.90 6.01
N ILE A 86 -4.67 -8.50 6.35
CA ILE A 86 -3.44 -8.80 5.59
C ILE A 86 -2.65 -9.96 6.21
N GLU A 87 -2.78 -10.17 7.52
CA GLU A 87 -2.04 -11.20 8.27
C GLU A 87 -2.09 -12.60 7.64
N PRO A 88 -3.24 -13.13 7.18
CA PRO A 88 -3.27 -14.45 6.56
C PRO A 88 -2.46 -14.51 5.26
N THR A 89 -2.43 -13.43 4.48
CA THR A 89 -1.61 -13.31 3.26
C THR A 89 -0.13 -13.37 3.60
N ILE A 90 0.30 -12.65 4.64
CA ILE A 90 1.70 -12.66 5.10
C ILE A 90 2.10 -14.06 5.56
N GLN A 91 1.26 -14.71 6.37
CA GLN A 91 1.51 -16.08 6.84
C GLN A 91 1.58 -17.08 5.69
N PHE A 92 0.73 -16.91 4.66
CA PHE A 92 0.78 -17.73 3.45
C PHE A 92 2.11 -17.55 2.70
N LEU A 93 2.53 -16.31 2.45
CA LEU A 93 3.77 -15.99 1.74
C LEU A 93 5.03 -16.41 2.52
N ALA A 94 4.97 -16.36 3.85
CA ALA A 94 6.06 -16.86 4.70
C ALA A 94 6.24 -18.38 4.58
N LYS A 95 5.15 -19.15 4.36
CA LYS A 95 5.19 -20.61 4.20
C LYS A 95 5.49 -21.06 2.78
N ASN A 96 4.93 -20.37 1.78
CA ASN A 96 5.13 -20.67 0.36
C ASN A 96 6.18 -19.73 -0.22
N THR A 97 7.45 -20.10 -0.02
CA THR A 97 8.60 -19.22 -0.23
C THR A 97 9.04 -19.15 -1.70
N ASP A 98 8.15 -18.74 -2.60
CA ASP A 98 8.61 -18.36 -3.92
C ASP A 98 9.60 -17.18 -3.79
N PRO A 99 10.75 -17.23 -4.47
CA PRO A 99 11.74 -16.16 -4.43
C PRO A 99 11.22 -14.88 -5.08
N VAL A 100 10.15 -14.99 -5.88
CA VAL A 100 9.59 -13.89 -6.66
C VAL A 100 8.08 -13.82 -6.42
N VAL A 101 7.65 -12.64 -6.00
CA VAL A 101 6.25 -12.28 -5.82
C VAL A 101 5.93 -11.12 -6.75
N ALA A 102 4.91 -11.27 -7.58
CA ALA A 102 4.38 -10.23 -8.44
C ALA A 102 3.02 -9.79 -7.93
N VAL A 103 2.75 -8.48 -7.97
CA VAL A 103 1.47 -7.91 -7.54
C VAL A 103 0.79 -7.14 -8.66
N SER A 104 -0.53 -7.19 -8.69
CA SER A 104 -1.33 -6.51 -9.71
C SER A 104 -1.47 -5.00 -9.48
N HIS A 105 -1.10 -4.48 -8.30
CA HIS A 105 -1.29 -3.05 -7.99
C HIS A 105 -0.32 -2.55 -6.91
N GLN A 106 0.03 -1.26 -6.96
CA GLN A 106 0.97 -0.63 -6.01
C GLN A 106 0.52 -0.72 -4.54
N HIS A 107 -0.78 -0.66 -4.26
CA HIS A 107 -1.29 -0.75 -2.89
C HIS A 107 -1.11 -2.15 -2.29
N ALA A 108 -1.13 -3.20 -3.12
CA ALA A 108 -0.79 -4.54 -2.66
C ALA A 108 0.71 -4.63 -2.34
N ALA A 109 1.57 -4.07 -3.20
CA ALA A 109 3.00 -4.00 -2.93
C ALA A 109 3.30 -3.30 -1.60
N GLN A 110 2.82 -2.07 -1.43
CA GLN A 110 3.06 -1.27 -0.22
C GLN A 110 2.59 -1.93 1.07
N ALA A 111 1.50 -2.70 0.99
CA ALA A 111 0.93 -3.41 2.13
C ALA A 111 1.74 -4.66 2.53
N LEU A 112 2.37 -5.33 1.55
CA LEU A 112 3.00 -6.63 1.73
C LEU A 112 4.53 -6.55 1.83
N GLU A 113 5.16 -5.56 1.17
CA GLU A 113 6.60 -5.41 1.02
C GLU A 113 7.36 -5.53 2.34
N PHE A 114 6.94 -4.80 3.37
CA PHE A 114 7.60 -4.80 4.68
C PHE A 114 7.50 -6.12 5.45
N SER A 115 6.57 -7.00 5.05
CA SER A 115 6.31 -8.27 5.72
C SER A 115 6.88 -9.47 4.95
N LEU A 116 7.41 -9.26 3.75
CA LEU A 116 8.05 -10.30 2.96
C LEU A 116 9.45 -10.61 3.50
N PRO A 117 9.91 -11.88 3.40
CA PRO A 117 11.29 -12.23 3.70
C PRO A 117 12.26 -11.39 2.86
N SER A 118 13.41 -11.01 3.43
CA SER A 118 14.41 -10.14 2.77
C SER A 118 14.96 -10.68 1.43
N LYS A 119 14.84 -11.99 1.20
CA LYS A 119 15.24 -12.67 -0.03
C LYS A 119 14.18 -12.66 -1.14
N THR A 120 12.95 -12.26 -0.83
CA THR A 120 11.82 -12.27 -1.77
C THR A 120 11.84 -10.99 -2.60
N LEU A 121 11.90 -11.14 -3.92
CA LEU A 121 11.81 -10.03 -4.85
C LEU A 121 10.34 -9.72 -5.14
N LEU A 122 9.97 -8.45 -4.96
CA LEU A 122 8.62 -7.96 -5.20
C LEU A 122 8.57 -7.14 -6.49
N PHE A 123 7.72 -7.55 -7.43
CA PHE A 123 7.51 -6.84 -8.70
C PHE A 123 6.07 -6.38 -8.83
N ARG A 124 5.86 -5.25 -9.51
CA ARG A 124 4.54 -4.79 -9.93
C ARG A 124 4.30 -5.21 -11.38
N ALA A 125 3.27 -6.01 -11.61
CA ALA A 125 2.81 -6.43 -12.93
C ALA A 125 1.28 -6.25 -13.00
N GLU A 126 0.87 -5.06 -13.40
CA GLU A 126 -0.55 -4.68 -13.46
C GLU A 126 -1.19 -5.13 -14.79
N GLU A 127 -0.45 -4.98 -15.90
CA GLU A 127 -0.88 -5.43 -17.22
C GLU A 127 -0.23 -6.77 -17.59
N SER A 128 -0.84 -7.51 -18.52
CA SER A 128 -0.29 -8.78 -19.01
C SER A 128 1.10 -8.61 -19.64
N LYS A 129 1.35 -7.49 -20.32
CA LYS A 129 2.68 -7.18 -20.88
C LYS A 129 3.76 -7.10 -19.80
N ASP A 130 3.45 -6.52 -18.64
CA ASP A 130 4.40 -6.44 -17.53
C ASP A 130 4.70 -7.83 -16.96
N LEU A 131 3.66 -8.67 -16.87
CA LEU A 131 3.78 -10.06 -16.44
C LEU A 131 4.64 -10.88 -17.41
N LEU A 132 4.50 -10.68 -18.72
CA LEU A 132 5.33 -11.32 -19.74
C LEU A 132 6.79 -10.88 -19.67
N ASN A 133 7.04 -9.58 -19.50
CA ASN A 133 8.40 -9.06 -19.32
C ASN A 133 9.05 -9.65 -18.07
N LEU A 134 8.29 -9.78 -16.97
CA LEU A 134 8.74 -10.46 -15.77
C LEU A 134 9.07 -11.93 -16.08
N ALA A 135 8.17 -12.66 -16.72
CA ALA A 135 8.38 -14.07 -17.07
C ALA A 135 9.62 -14.29 -17.93
N GLN A 136 9.85 -13.45 -18.94
CA GLN A 136 11.08 -13.47 -19.75
C GLN A 136 12.34 -13.28 -18.90
N ALA A 137 12.32 -12.30 -17.98
CA ALA A 137 13.43 -12.05 -17.08
C ALA A 137 13.67 -13.20 -16.08
N LEU A 138 12.61 -13.89 -15.66
CA LEU A 138 12.69 -15.06 -14.77
C LEU A 138 13.30 -16.27 -15.48
N LEU A 139 12.90 -16.55 -16.73
CA LEU A 139 13.49 -17.63 -17.52
C LEU A 139 15.00 -17.44 -17.73
N GLN A 140 15.47 -16.21 -17.94
CA GLN A 140 16.90 -15.90 -18.04
C GLN A 140 17.68 -16.25 -16.75
N LYS A 141 16.99 -16.32 -15.61
CA LYS A 141 17.54 -16.72 -14.31
C LYS A 141 17.18 -18.15 -13.91
N SER A 142 16.68 -18.96 -14.86
CA SER A 142 16.24 -20.34 -14.62
C SER A 142 15.14 -20.45 -13.55
N LEU A 143 14.28 -19.44 -13.46
CA LEU A 143 13.08 -19.45 -12.63
C LEU A 143 11.85 -19.62 -13.53
N ASP A 144 11.05 -20.64 -13.25
CA ASP A 144 9.83 -21.01 -13.99
C ASP A 144 8.55 -20.74 -13.18
N LYS A 145 8.68 -20.40 -11.90
CA LYS A 145 7.57 -20.19 -10.96
C LYS A 145 7.70 -18.89 -10.19
N PHE A 146 6.56 -18.26 -9.94
CA PHE A 146 6.43 -17.09 -9.08
C PHE A 146 5.04 -17.01 -8.48
N THR A 147 4.89 -16.32 -7.36
CA THR A 147 3.56 -16.05 -6.78
C THR A 147 3.00 -14.76 -7.37
N TYR A 148 1.73 -14.76 -7.80
CA TYR A 148 1.02 -13.59 -8.29
C TYR A 148 -0.14 -13.21 -7.36
N ILE A 149 -0.22 -11.95 -6.94
CA ILE A 149 -1.21 -11.46 -5.98
C ILE A 149 -2.07 -10.36 -6.60
N CYS A 150 -3.37 -10.55 -6.60
CA CYS A 150 -4.32 -9.57 -7.11
C CYS A 150 -4.81 -8.62 -6.01
N TYR A 151 -4.93 -7.33 -6.35
CA TYR A 151 -5.52 -6.33 -5.46
C TYR A 151 -7.06 -6.45 -5.42
N PRO A 152 -7.70 -6.57 -4.24
CA PRO A 152 -9.13 -6.92 -4.15
C PRO A 152 -10.09 -5.86 -4.68
N HIS A 153 -9.68 -4.59 -4.76
CA HIS A 153 -10.55 -3.49 -5.15
C HIS A 153 -10.35 -3.04 -6.61
N ARG A 154 -9.63 -3.82 -7.42
CA ARG A 154 -9.52 -3.58 -8.87
C ARG A 154 -9.56 -4.89 -9.63
N VAL A 155 -10.05 -4.83 -10.87
CA VAL A 155 -10.03 -5.97 -11.77
C VAL A 155 -8.58 -6.38 -12.04
N CYS A 156 -8.28 -7.66 -11.79
CA CYS A 156 -6.95 -8.22 -12.03
C CYS A 156 -6.84 -8.60 -13.52
N ARG A 157 -6.37 -7.66 -14.34
CA ARG A 157 -6.43 -7.76 -15.81
C ARG A 157 -5.80 -9.04 -16.38
N PRO A 158 -4.62 -9.50 -15.91
CA PRO A 158 -4.00 -10.71 -16.47
C PRO A 158 -4.84 -11.99 -16.33
N LEU A 159 -5.83 -12.02 -15.42
CA LEU A 159 -6.75 -13.15 -15.28
C LEU A 159 -7.99 -13.05 -16.18
N THR A 160 -8.30 -11.84 -16.67
CA THR A 160 -9.47 -11.59 -17.52
C THR A 160 -9.15 -11.61 -19.01
N GLU A 161 -7.87 -11.50 -19.36
CA GLU A 161 -7.43 -11.49 -20.74
C GLU A 161 -7.34 -12.89 -21.34
N ALA A 162 -7.47 -12.96 -22.68
CA ALA A 162 -7.33 -14.21 -23.41
C ALA A 162 -5.95 -14.81 -23.21
N THR A 163 -5.89 -16.14 -23.13
CA THR A 163 -4.67 -16.92 -22.93
C THR A 163 -3.54 -16.59 -23.91
N GLU A 164 -3.88 -16.21 -25.14
CA GLU A 164 -2.94 -15.78 -26.19
C GLU A 164 -2.14 -14.54 -25.79
N LYS A 165 -2.73 -13.63 -25.00
CA LYS A 165 -2.05 -12.45 -24.47
C LYS A 165 -1.08 -12.76 -23.33
N LEU A 166 -1.07 -13.99 -22.84
CA LEU A 166 -0.13 -14.48 -21.85
C LEU A 166 0.97 -15.37 -22.47
N GLN A 167 1.17 -15.26 -23.79
CA GLN A 167 2.22 -15.97 -24.52
C GLN A 167 3.34 -15.01 -24.95
N PHE A 168 4.55 -15.53 -24.98
CA PHE A 168 5.71 -14.82 -25.50
C PHE A 168 6.71 -15.79 -26.14
N SER A 169 7.48 -15.31 -27.11
CA SER A 169 8.57 -16.09 -27.69
C SER A 169 9.92 -15.64 -27.16
N GLN A 170 10.79 -16.60 -26.85
CA GLN A 170 12.17 -16.38 -26.46
C GLN A 170 13.03 -17.51 -27.02
N ASN A 171 14.15 -17.18 -27.66
CA ASN A 171 15.10 -18.16 -28.24
C ASN A 171 14.43 -19.19 -29.19
N ASN A 172 13.51 -18.76 -30.06
CA ASN A 172 12.72 -19.59 -30.96
C ASN A 172 11.78 -20.61 -30.28
N GLN A 173 11.62 -20.55 -28.95
CA GLN A 173 10.62 -21.31 -28.20
C GLN A 173 9.45 -20.39 -27.87
N LEU A 174 8.24 -20.95 -27.82
CA LEU A 174 7.02 -20.26 -27.40
C LEU A 174 6.72 -20.65 -25.95
N PHE A 175 6.50 -19.65 -25.10
CA PHE A 175 6.19 -19.82 -23.70
C PHE A 175 4.83 -19.20 -23.37
N GLN A 176 4.22 -19.72 -22.32
CA GLN A 176 2.98 -19.21 -21.76
C GLN A 176 3.07 -19.10 -20.25
N VAL A 177 2.53 -18.00 -19.72
CA VAL A 177 2.29 -17.84 -18.28
C VAL A 177 0.92 -18.40 -17.93
N LYS A 178 0.88 -19.43 -17.07
CA LYS A 178 -0.34 -19.98 -16.49
C LYS A 178 -0.49 -19.47 -15.06
N LEU A 179 -1.67 -18.96 -14.71
CA LEU A 179 -2.01 -18.49 -13.37
C LEU A 179 -2.95 -19.49 -12.71
N ASN A 180 -2.41 -20.36 -11.86
CA ASN A 180 -3.19 -21.36 -11.13
C ASN A 180 -3.69 -20.77 -9.80
N ASN A 181 -4.98 -20.86 -9.51
CA ASN A 181 -5.56 -20.26 -8.30
C ASN A 181 -5.09 -21.00 -7.02
N LEU A 182 -4.46 -20.27 -6.08
CA LEU A 182 -4.04 -20.76 -4.76
C LEU A 182 -5.03 -20.40 -3.64
N GLY A 183 -6.16 -19.81 -4.00
CA GLY A 183 -7.20 -19.35 -3.09
C GLY A 183 -7.04 -17.89 -2.68
N THR A 184 -7.94 -17.44 -1.82
CA THR A 184 -7.89 -16.11 -1.21
C THR A 184 -7.41 -16.26 0.23
N HIS A 185 -6.34 -15.54 0.57
CA HIS A 185 -5.77 -15.52 1.92
C HIS A 185 -5.90 -14.11 2.46
N GLY A 186 -6.71 -13.93 3.51
CA GLY A 186 -7.09 -12.60 3.98
C GLY A 186 -7.95 -11.90 2.94
N LYS A 187 -7.57 -10.68 2.55
CA LYS A 187 -8.27 -9.95 1.47
C LYS A 187 -7.67 -10.14 0.07
N TYR A 188 -6.59 -10.89 -0.10
CA TYR A 188 -5.90 -10.99 -1.39
C TYR A 188 -6.12 -12.35 -2.07
N PRO A 189 -6.66 -12.37 -3.30
CA PRO A 189 -6.59 -13.54 -4.17
C PRO A 189 -5.14 -13.78 -4.62
N ILE A 190 -4.68 -15.03 -4.51
CA ILE A 190 -3.31 -15.43 -4.82
C ILE A 190 -3.31 -16.53 -5.87
N TYR A 191 -2.35 -16.47 -6.78
CA TYR A 191 -2.17 -17.40 -7.88
C TYR A 191 -0.70 -17.85 -7.96
N GLN A 192 -0.47 -19.08 -8.39
CA GLN A 192 0.84 -19.54 -8.83
C GLN A 192 0.99 -19.18 -10.31
N GLY A 193 1.96 -18.33 -10.62
CA GLY A 193 2.45 -18.14 -11.98
C GLY A 193 3.43 -19.25 -12.33
N GLU A 194 3.11 -20.03 -13.36
CA GLU A 194 4.00 -21.03 -13.94
C GLU A 194 4.28 -20.68 -15.40
N ILE A 195 5.55 -20.69 -15.78
CA ILE A 195 6.00 -20.43 -17.14
C ILE A 195 6.21 -21.77 -17.82
N VAL A 196 5.40 -22.08 -18.82
CA VAL A 196 5.43 -23.36 -19.54
C VAL A 196 5.79 -23.13 -21.00
N GLU A 197 6.62 -24.01 -21.56
CA GLU A 197 6.86 -24.05 -23.00
C GLU A 197 5.63 -24.66 -23.70
N ILE A 198 5.15 -24.01 -24.75
CA ILE A 198 4.12 -24.53 -25.64
C ILE A 198 4.84 -24.98 -26.92
N SER A 199 4.87 -26.30 -27.12
CA SER A 199 5.34 -26.95 -28.35
C SER A 199 4.31 -26.85 -29.47
#